data_AF-A0A9W4UNU1-F1
#
_entry.id   AF-A0A9W4UNU1-F1
#
_cell.length_a   1.000
_cell.length_b   1.000
_cell.length_c   1.000
_cell.angle_alpha   90.00
_cell.angle_beta   90.00
_cell.angle_gamma   90.00
#
_symmetry.space_group_name_H-M   'P 1'
#
loop_
_entity.id
_entity.type
_entity.pdbx_description
1 polymer ?
#
loop_
_entity_poly.entity_id
_entity_poly.type
_entity_poly.pdbx_seq_one_letter_code
_entity_poly.pdbx_strand_id
1 'polypeptide(L)'
;MSQGANDLLQARRKGCDDFARGECRHGDDCTSLHHKNLDPARHHEAEIQYNVPNEPYIACRRCVQQLRKCDKLDRGGIDDPCSECRHYGGSNCDCTLTPLTYNDQVWQQMMSREETGFDLPPPKDRDGNIGKARNEAGERVGKAKPTGPMPDAKVKLN
;
A
#
# COMPACT_ATOMS: atom_id res chain seq x y z
N MET A 1 2.18 -38.67 9.77
CA MET A 1 2.29 -37.27 10.24
C MET A 1 3.19 -36.54 9.24
N SER A 2 2.60 -35.99 8.18
CA SER A 2 3.35 -35.53 6.99
C SER A 2 3.00 -34.08 6.60
N GLN A 3 2.47 -33.30 7.54
CA GLN A 3 1.97 -31.94 7.29
C GLN A 3 3.10 -30.90 7.21
N GLY A 4 4.20 -31.07 7.94
CA GLY A 4 5.26 -30.05 8.03
C GLY A 4 6.10 -29.81 6.77
N ALA A 5 6.14 -30.75 5.82
CA ALA A 5 6.90 -30.59 4.58
C ALA A 5 6.09 -29.92 3.45
N ASN A 6 4.76 -30.06 3.48
CA ASN A 6 3.87 -29.47 2.47
C ASN A 6 3.69 -27.96 2.71
N ASP A 7 3.66 -27.54 3.99
CA ASP A 7 3.54 -26.13 4.40
C ASP A 7 4.75 -25.28 3.95
N LEU A 8 5.97 -25.86 3.95
CA LEU A 8 7.19 -25.17 3.50
C LEU A 8 7.26 -24.97 1.97
N LEU A 9 6.60 -25.84 1.19
CA LEU A 9 6.51 -25.74 -0.27
C LEU A 9 5.37 -24.81 -0.74
N GLN A 10 4.36 -24.57 0.09
CA GLN A 10 3.35 -23.52 -0.14
C GLN A 10 3.91 -22.12 0.09
N ALA A 11 4.87 -21.95 1.02
CA ALA A 11 5.43 -20.66 1.44
C ALA A 11 6.23 -19.87 0.37
N ARG A 12 6.37 -20.38 -0.86
CA ARG A 12 7.11 -19.70 -1.95
C ARG A 12 6.32 -19.54 -3.25
N ARG A 13 5.01 -19.83 -3.24
CA ARG A 13 4.15 -19.67 -4.41
C ARG A 13 3.48 -18.31 -4.35
N LYS A 14 3.52 -17.58 -5.48
CA LYS A 14 2.77 -16.34 -5.65
C LYS A 14 1.27 -16.60 -5.42
N GLY A 15 0.59 -15.63 -4.82
CA GLY A 15 -0.86 -15.64 -4.72
C GLY A 15 -1.49 -15.71 -6.10
N CYS A 16 -2.55 -16.49 -6.25
CA CYS A 16 -3.29 -16.58 -7.51
C CYS A 16 -4.16 -15.33 -7.67
N ASP A 17 -3.77 -14.42 -8.58
CA ASP A 17 -4.55 -13.21 -8.89
C ASP A 17 -5.98 -13.55 -9.34
N ASP A 18 -6.16 -14.59 -10.15
CA ASP A 18 -7.48 -15.02 -10.64
C ASP A 18 -8.33 -15.58 -9.51
N PHE A 19 -7.73 -16.27 -8.54
CA PHE A 19 -8.47 -16.75 -7.36
C PHE A 19 -8.94 -15.57 -6.51
N ALA A 20 -8.05 -14.60 -6.31
CA ALA A 20 -8.33 -13.37 -5.58
C ALA A 20 -9.46 -12.53 -6.21
N ARG A 21 -9.71 -12.69 -7.52
CA ARG A 21 -10.83 -12.07 -8.24
C ARG A 21 -12.08 -12.94 -8.32
N GLY A 22 -12.00 -14.21 -7.92
CA GLY A 22 -13.08 -15.19 -8.09
C GLY A 22 -13.19 -15.74 -9.51
N GLU A 23 -12.14 -15.58 -10.31
CA GLU A 23 -12.08 -15.94 -11.73
C GLU A 23 -11.26 -17.21 -12.01
N CYS A 24 -10.56 -17.76 -11.01
CA CYS A 24 -9.74 -18.96 -11.16
C CYS A 24 -10.60 -20.17 -11.53
N ARG A 25 -10.24 -20.84 -12.64
CA ARG A 25 -10.95 -22.03 -13.16
C ARG A 25 -10.24 -23.35 -12.85
N HIS A 26 -9.08 -23.29 -12.21
CA HIS A 26 -8.22 -24.46 -11.97
C HIS A 26 -8.52 -25.16 -10.65
N GLY A 27 -9.29 -24.56 -9.74
CA GLY A 27 -9.62 -25.17 -8.45
C GLY A 27 -8.37 -25.58 -7.67
N ASP A 28 -8.39 -26.80 -7.14
CA ASP A 28 -7.28 -27.36 -6.35
C ASP A 28 -6.03 -27.70 -7.20
N ASP A 29 -6.18 -27.81 -8.52
CA ASP A 29 -5.08 -28.07 -9.47
C ASP A 29 -4.32 -26.79 -9.85
N CYS A 30 -4.69 -25.63 -9.28
CA CYS A 30 -3.99 -24.38 -9.54
C CYS A 30 -2.54 -24.44 -9.05
N THR A 31 -1.60 -24.03 -9.90
CA THR A 31 -0.18 -23.98 -9.56
C THR A 31 0.18 -22.80 -8.65
N SER A 32 -0.66 -21.76 -8.66
CA SER A 32 -0.57 -20.59 -7.79
C SER A 32 -1.24 -20.82 -6.44
N LEU A 33 -0.93 -19.98 -5.45
CA LEU A 33 -1.42 -20.16 -4.08
C LEU A 33 -2.83 -19.61 -3.89
N HIS A 34 -3.76 -20.46 -3.44
CA HIS A 34 -5.11 -20.11 -3.00
C HIS A 34 -5.12 -19.93 -1.48
N HIS A 35 -4.70 -18.75 -1.00
CA HIS A 35 -4.72 -18.46 0.43
C HIS A 35 -6.11 -17.96 0.87
N LYS A 36 -6.54 -18.29 2.09
CA LYS A 36 -7.85 -17.88 2.63
C LYS A 36 -8.11 -16.37 2.61
N ASN A 37 -7.07 -15.55 2.75
CA ASN A 37 -7.19 -14.08 2.72
C ASN A 37 -7.35 -13.55 1.28
N LEU A 38 -7.12 -14.39 0.27
CA LEU A 38 -7.43 -14.11 -1.13
C LEU A 38 -8.80 -14.65 -1.50
N ASP A 39 -9.56 -15.28 -0.61
CA ASP A 39 -10.86 -15.84 -0.96
C ASP A 39 -11.92 -14.72 -1.03
N PRO A 40 -12.51 -14.45 -2.21
CA PRO A 40 -13.53 -13.41 -2.35
C PRO A 40 -14.77 -13.65 -1.50
N ALA A 41 -15.10 -14.91 -1.21
CA ALA A 41 -16.25 -15.25 -0.38
C ALA A 41 -16.07 -14.77 1.07
N ARG A 42 -14.83 -14.55 1.50
CA ARG A 42 -14.46 -14.20 2.89
C ARG A 42 -14.15 -12.72 3.08
N HIS A 43 -14.31 -11.88 2.06
CA HIS A 43 -14.08 -10.43 2.16
C HIS A 43 -14.88 -9.76 3.29
N HIS A 44 -16.06 -10.29 3.62
CA HIS A 44 -16.92 -9.78 4.70
C HIS A 44 -16.37 -10.04 6.11
N GLU A 45 -15.40 -10.94 6.26
CA GLU A 45 -14.76 -11.27 7.55
C GLU A 45 -13.64 -10.29 7.92
N ALA A 46 -13.22 -9.42 7.00
CA ALA A 46 -12.17 -8.44 7.26
C ALA A 46 -12.68 -7.34 8.20
N GLU A 47 -12.13 -7.28 9.43
CA GLU A 47 -12.49 -6.25 10.43
C GLU A 47 -12.03 -4.83 10.04
N ILE A 48 -11.04 -4.71 9.14
CA ILE A 48 -10.45 -3.42 8.79
C ILE A 48 -11.32 -2.70 7.75
N GLN A 49 -12.12 -1.73 8.21
CA GLN A 49 -12.75 -0.75 7.33
C GLN A 49 -11.70 0.24 6.81
N TYR A 50 -11.17 -0.03 5.63
CA TYR A 50 -10.45 0.96 4.85
C TYR A 50 -11.45 2.06 4.44
N ASN A 51 -11.56 3.11 5.25
CA ASN A 51 -12.28 4.31 4.84
C ASN A 51 -11.39 5.09 3.87
N VAL A 52 -11.31 4.57 2.65
CA VAL A 52 -10.39 5.07 1.66
C VAL A 52 -11.11 5.29 0.34
N PRO A 53 -11.14 6.53 -0.14
CA PRO A 53 -11.83 6.85 -1.37
C PRO A 53 -11.31 6.04 -2.58
N ASN A 54 -12.24 5.49 -3.37
CA ASN A 54 -11.95 4.64 -4.54
C ASN A 54 -11.94 5.43 -5.87
N GLU A 55 -11.99 6.76 -5.81
CA GLU A 55 -12.02 7.58 -7.03
C GLU A 55 -10.59 7.94 -7.47
N PRO A 56 -10.27 7.89 -8.77
CA PRO A 56 -8.98 8.36 -9.25
C PRO A 56 -8.88 9.88 -9.11
N TYR A 57 -7.66 10.42 -9.04
CA TYR A 57 -7.37 11.87 -9.01
C TYR A 57 -7.90 12.66 -7.81
N ILE A 58 -8.19 11.98 -6.70
CA ILE A 58 -8.62 12.64 -5.44
C ILE A 58 -7.50 12.81 -4.41
N ALA A 59 -6.43 12.02 -4.54
CA ALA A 59 -5.31 12.00 -3.62
C ALA A 59 -3.99 12.07 -4.39
N CYS A 60 -2.93 12.52 -3.71
CA CYS A 60 -1.61 12.57 -4.32
C CYS A 60 -0.95 11.19 -4.34
N ARG A 61 -0.06 10.95 -5.32
CA ARG A 61 0.65 9.66 -5.49
C ARG A 61 1.27 9.15 -4.19
N ARG A 62 1.96 10.03 -3.45
CA ARG A 62 2.65 9.66 -2.20
C ARG A 62 1.69 9.22 -1.11
N CYS A 63 0.56 9.93 -0.93
CA CYS A 63 -0.42 9.57 0.09
C CYS A 63 -1.12 8.25 -0.26
N VAL A 64 -1.47 8.03 -1.53
CA VAL A 64 -2.04 6.75 -2.01
C VAL A 64 -1.06 5.61 -1.74
N GLN A 65 0.19 5.72 -2.20
CA GLN A 65 1.22 4.68 -2.00
C GLN A 65 1.49 4.35 -0.53
N GLN A 66 1.35 5.33 0.36
CA GLN A 66 1.54 5.14 1.79
C GLN A 66 0.26 4.79 2.54
N LEU A 67 -0.90 4.70 1.86
CA LEU A 67 -2.21 4.48 2.47
C LEU A 67 -2.52 5.50 3.58
N ARG A 68 -2.15 6.77 3.34
CA ARG A 68 -2.38 7.90 4.25
C ARG A 68 -3.53 8.77 3.75
N LYS A 69 -4.23 9.46 4.66
CA LYS A 69 -5.23 10.47 4.28
C LYS A 69 -4.59 11.60 3.47
N CYS A 70 -5.28 12.07 2.44
CA CYS A 70 -4.79 13.14 1.57
C CYS A 70 -5.86 14.23 1.47
N ASP A 71 -5.49 15.47 1.78
CA ASP A 71 -6.34 16.67 1.69
C ASP A 71 -5.99 17.51 0.45
N LYS A 72 -5.40 16.92 -0.60
CA LYS A 72 -4.88 17.70 -1.74
C LYS A 72 -5.97 18.48 -2.47
N LEU A 73 -7.13 17.87 -2.70
CA LEU A 73 -8.24 18.55 -3.40
C LEU A 73 -8.83 19.71 -2.60
N ASP A 74 -8.79 19.63 -1.27
CA ASP A 74 -9.31 20.66 -0.37
C ASP A 74 -8.31 21.81 -0.16
N ARG A 75 -7.09 21.68 -0.68
CA ARG A 75 -6.02 22.69 -0.66
C ARG A 75 -6.09 23.53 -1.94
N GLY A 76 -5.45 24.71 -1.91
CA GLY A 76 -5.58 25.80 -2.89
C GLY A 76 -5.11 25.53 -4.33
N GLY A 77 -5.54 24.41 -4.92
CA GLY A 77 -5.26 23.97 -6.29
C GLY A 77 -4.24 22.84 -6.39
N ILE A 78 -4.03 22.37 -7.63
CA ILE A 78 -3.08 21.31 -8.00
C ILE A 78 -1.64 21.68 -7.60
N ASP A 79 -1.32 22.97 -7.59
CA ASP A 79 0.02 23.46 -7.26
C ASP A 79 0.35 23.41 -5.76
N ASP A 80 -0.66 23.36 -4.89
CA ASP A 80 -0.45 23.38 -3.45
C ASP A 80 -0.23 21.95 -2.92
N PRO A 81 0.87 21.67 -2.20
CA PRO A 81 1.07 20.36 -1.58
C PRO A 81 0.06 20.10 -0.46
N CYS A 82 -0.39 18.84 -0.36
CA CYS A 82 -1.24 18.39 0.74
C CYS A 82 -0.54 18.47 2.11
N SER A 83 -1.29 18.47 3.21
CA SER A 83 -0.77 18.59 4.58
C SER A 83 0.27 17.53 4.90
N GLU A 84 0.03 16.28 4.52
CA GLU A 84 0.98 15.18 4.74
C GLU A 84 2.29 15.39 3.98
N CYS A 85 2.22 15.85 2.74
CA CYS A 85 3.43 16.15 1.98
C CYS A 85 4.13 17.41 2.50
N ARG A 86 3.41 18.43 2.97
CA ARG A 86 4.02 19.60 3.63
C ARG A 86 4.79 19.19 4.88
N HIS A 87 4.24 18.28 5.69
CA HIS A 87 4.86 17.89 6.95
C HIS A 87 5.94 16.82 6.79
N TYR A 88 5.78 15.89 5.84
CA TYR A 88 6.65 14.71 5.72
C TYR A 88 7.25 14.49 4.34
N GLY A 89 7.09 15.42 3.41
CA GLY A 89 7.50 15.25 2.02
C GLY A 89 9.01 15.27 1.81
N GLY A 90 9.73 16.04 2.63
CA GLY A 90 11.13 16.37 2.42
C GLY A 90 11.37 17.24 1.18
N SER A 91 12.65 17.53 0.93
CA SER A 91 13.10 18.40 -0.17
C SER A 91 12.73 17.89 -1.57
N ASN A 92 12.69 16.58 -1.77
CA ASN A 92 12.43 15.95 -3.05
C ASN A 92 10.98 15.50 -3.23
N CYS A 93 10.05 15.98 -2.39
CA CYS A 93 8.64 15.65 -2.56
C CYS A 93 8.08 16.22 -3.85
N ASP A 94 7.38 15.39 -4.61
CA ASP A 94 6.47 15.79 -5.68
C ASP A 94 5.04 15.41 -5.26
N CYS A 95 4.19 16.41 -5.02
CA CYS A 95 2.84 16.23 -4.52
C CYS A 95 1.83 16.42 -5.65
N THR A 96 1.68 15.41 -6.52
CA THR A 96 0.80 15.43 -7.69
C THR A 96 -0.36 14.46 -7.55
N LEU A 97 -1.54 14.84 -8.06
CA LEU A 97 -2.71 13.95 -8.12
C LEU A 97 -2.38 12.73 -8.99
N THR A 98 -2.92 11.58 -8.63
CA THR A 98 -2.61 10.31 -9.30
C THR A 98 -3.87 9.61 -9.80
N PRO A 99 -3.83 8.89 -10.93
CA PRO A 99 -4.91 8.00 -11.33
C PRO A 99 -5.02 6.73 -10.46
N LEU A 100 -4.05 6.48 -9.59
CA LEU A 100 -4.08 5.33 -8.68
C LEU A 100 -5.12 5.55 -7.58
N THR A 101 -5.97 4.55 -7.36
CA THR A 101 -6.87 4.53 -6.22
C THR A 101 -6.18 3.87 -5.02
N TYR A 102 -6.74 4.07 -3.84
CA TYR A 102 -6.24 3.36 -2.68
C TYR A 102 -6.56 1.87 -2.71
N ASN A 103 -7.68 1.47 -3.32
CA ASN A 103 -7.99 0.04 -3.50
C ASN A 103 -6.95 -0.65 -4.38
N ASP A 104 -6.53 -0.01 -5.49
CA ASP A 104 -5.44 -0.53 -6.33
C ASP A 104 -4.16 -0.73 -5.51
N GLN A 105 -3.85 0.24 -4.66
CA GLN A 105 -2.63 0.21 -3.85
C GLN A 105 -2.69 -0.82 -2.71
N VAL A 106 -3.84 -0.95 -2.04
CA VAL A 106 -4.10 -1.97 -1.00
C VAL A 106 -3.99 -3.36 -1.62
N TRP A 107 -4.61 -3.57 -2.78
CA TRP A 107 -4.52 -4.82 -3.53
C TRP A 107 -3.07 -5.19 -3.84
N GLN A 108 -2.31 -4.25 -4.44
CA GLN A 108 -0.89 -4.49 -4.76
C GLN A 108 -0.06 -4.84 -3.51
N GLN A 109 -0.31 -4.17 -2.39
CA GLN A 109 0.39 -4.47 -1.15
C GLN A 109 -0.01 -5.83 -0.58
N MET A 110 -1.30 -6.16 -0.56
CA MET A 110 -1.81 -7.46 -0.12
C MET A 110 -1.19 -8.60 -0.93
N MET A 111 -1.18 -8.50 -2.27
CA MET A 111 -0.58 -9.51 -3.15
C MET A 111 0.93 -9.66 -2.94
N SER A 112 1.63 -8.59 -2.51
CA SER A 112 3.06 -8.64 -2.20
C SER A 112 3.39 -9.23 -0.81
N ARG A 113 2.38 -9.44 0.04
CA ARG A 113 2.51 -9.90 1.43
C ARG A 113 2.42 -11.42 1.56
N GLU A 114 3.04 -12.14 0.63
CA GLU A 114 3.04 -13.62 0.59
C GLU A 114 3.55 -14.22 1.91
N GLU A 115 4.63 -13.67 2.47
CA GLU A 115 5.27 -14.14 3.71
C GLU A 115 4.37 -14.03 4.96
N THR A 116 3.43 -13.07 4.96
CA THR A 116 2.49 -12.84 6.07
C THR A 116 1.09 -13.38 5.77
N GLY A 117 0.92 -14.09 4.66
CA GLY A 117 -0.35 -14.72 4.28
C GLY A 117 -1.33 -13.76 3.62
N PHE A 118 -0.86 -12.81 2.82
CA PHE A 118 -1.72 -11.88 2.05
C PHE A 118 -2.69 -11.10 2.95
N ASP A 119 -2.25 -10.74 4.15
CA ASP A 119 -3.02 -9.90 5.05
C ASP A 119 -3.17 -8.48 4.49
N LEU A 120 -4.33 -7.86 4.75
CA LEU A 120 -4.54 -6.47 4.36
C LEU A 120 -3.54 -5.56 5.11
N PRO A 121 -2.85 -4.65 4.39
CA PRO A 121 -1.82 -3.80 4.99
C PRO A 121 -2.44 -2.81 5.98
N PRO A 122 -2.02 -2.77 7.26
CA PRO A 122 -2.66 -1.90 8.25
C PRO A 122 -2.60 -0.43 7.81
N PRO A 123 -3.62 0.38 8.10
CA PRO A 123 -3.58 1.82 7.86
C PRO A 123 -2.34 2.42 8.50
N LYS A 124 -1.63 3.28 7.76
CA LYS A 124 -0.47 3.98 8.33
C LYS A 124 -0.93 5.19 9.11
N ASP A 125 -0.49 5.27 10.35
CA ASP A 125 -0.55 6.48 11.13
C ASP A 125 0.39 7.55 10.54
N ARG A 126 0.11 8.79 10.93
CA ARG A 126 0.83 9.96 10.44
C ARG A 126 2.32 9.90 10.75
N ASP A 127 2.65 9.43 11.96
CA ASP A 127 4.02 9.25 12.45
C ASP A 127 4.61 7.86 12.13
N GLY A 128 3.87 7.06 11.35
CA GLY A 128 4.27 5.73 10.94
C GLY A 128 5.46 5.72 9.98
N ASN A 129 6.15 4.58 9.94
CA ASN A 129 7.29 4.38 9.06
C ASN A 129 6.88 4.44 7.58
N ILE A 130 7.59 5.26 6.80
CA ILE A 130 7.28 5.48 5.37
C ILE A 130 7.89 4.39 4.46
N GLY A 131 8.70 3.48 5.02
CA GLY A 131 9.28 2.36 4.28
C GLY A 131 10.51 1.79 4.97
N LYS A 132 11.38 1.17 4.18
CA LYS A 132 12.71 0.71 4.63
C LYS A 132 13.74 1.80 4.30
N ALA A 133 14.52 2.21 5.29
CA ALA A 133 15.64 3.13 5.10
C ALA A 133 16.70 2.45 4.24
N ARG A 134 17.29 3.20 3.32
CA ARG A 134 18.42 2.75 2.51
C ARG A 134 19.63 3.65 2.75
N ASN A 135 20.83 3.09 2.75
CA ASN A 135 22.07 3.85 2.79
C ASN A 135 22.43 4.38 1.39
N GLU A 136 23.53 5.11 1.28
CA GLU A 136 24.01 5.67 0.00
C GLU A 136 24.34 4.59 -1.04
N ALA A 137 24.71 3.38 -0.58
CA ALA A 137 24.91 2.19 -1.42
C ALA A 137 23.59 1.47 -1.80
N GLY A 138 22.44 1.97 -1.35
CA GLY A 138 21.11 1.41 -1.65
C GLY A 138 20.70 0.21 -0.78
N GLU A 139 21.51 -0.17 0.21
CA GLU A 139 21.29 -1.29 1.13
C GLU A 139 20.29 -0.92 2.21
N ARG A 140 19.48 -1.90 2.65
CA ARG A 140 18.44 -1.68 3.67
C ARG A 140 19.08 -1.57 5.06
N VAL A 141 19.05 -0.37 5.64
CA VAL A 141 19.66 -0.07 6.96
C VAL A 141 18.65 0.07 8.10
N GLY A 142 17.35 -0.04 7.83
CA GLY A 142 16.33 -0.02 8.87
C GLY A 142 14.97 0.46 8.39
N LYS A 143 14.20 1.10 9.28
CA LYS A 143 12.92 1.72 8.93
C LYS A 143 13.14 3.18 8.53
N ALA A 144 12.61 3.57 7.38
CA ALA A 144 12.64 4.96 6.93
C ALA A 144 11.64 5.74 7.79
N LYS A 145 12.17 6.68 8.57
CA LYS A 145 11.35 7.69 9.22
C LYS A 145 10.80 8.66 8.15
N PRO A 146 9.65 9.29 8.41
CA PRO A 146 9.20 10.38 7.57
C PRO A 146 10.31 11.39 7.30
N THR A 147 10.55 11.72 6.03
CA THR A 147 11.43 12.84 5.66
C THR A 147 10.85 14.10 6.28
N GLY A 148 11.66 15.02 6.79
CA GLY A 148 11.18 16.24 7.46
C GLY A 148 10.25 17.11 6.59
N PRO A 149 9.82 18.29 7.09
CA PRO A 149 8.91 19.14 6.35
C PRO A 149 9.43 19.49 4.96
N MET A 150 8.50 19.68 4.04
CA MET A 150 8.81 20.17 2.70
C MET A 150 9.41 21.58 2.82
N PRO A 151 10.44 21.93 2.03
CA PRO A 151 11.01 23.27 2.05
C PRO A 151 9.95 24.32 1.72
N ASP A 152 9.97 25.44 2.44
CA ASP A 152 9.00 26.53 2.27
C ASP A 152 8.94 27.07 0.84
N ALA A 153 10.03 27.01 0.08
CA ALA A 153 10.06 27.38 -1.35
C ALA A 153 9.09 26.56 -2.23
N LYS A 154 8.68 25.37 -1.78
CA LYS A 154 7.71 24.49 -2.46
C LYS A 154 6.30 24.60 -1.85
N VAL A 155 6.15 25.35 -0.77
CA VAL A 155 4.90 25.54 -0.05
C VAL A 155 4.36 26.90 -0.44
N LYS A 156 3.22 26.95 -1.14
CA LYS A 156 2.55 28.24 -1.34
C LYS A 156 1.95 28.66 0.01
N LEU A 157 2.52 29.71 0.61
CA LEU A 157 1.92 30.46 1.69
C LEU A 157 0.88 31.37 1.03
N ASN A 158 -0.39 31.14 1.32
CA ASN A 158 -1.42 32.16 1.07
C ASN A 158 -1.18 33.34 2.01
#